data_AF-A0A7C4P084-F1
#
_entry.id   AF-A0A7C4P084-F1
#
_cell.length_a   1.000
_cell.length_b   1.000
_cell.length_c   1.000
_cell.angle_alpha   90.00
_cell.angle_beta   90.00
_cell.angle_gamma   90.00
#
_symmetry.space_group_name_H-M   'P 1'
#
loop_
_entity.id
_entity.type
_entity.pdbx_description
1 polymer ?
#
loop_
_entity_poly.entity_id
_entity_poly.type
_entity_poly.pdbx_seq_one_letter_code
_entity_poly.pdbx_strand_id
1 'polypeptide(L)'
;MKPIWKYSLIVLAILSILGGGFALFYYSIPEPPKGDIDYALASLHQASKSNARRYSREKYLKAKAYYDSAMKHWNIQNKRFILSRDYQKVSYFAKKSAEMAKSATSNSKELSKNLVITVKDKIDNLTALISNMNNLFQRLPLPDEFRKKISKGKMLIHEAEVAFRKGDYLESSEKIKMAEDLIMDSYKKTLDDLEDYFNSQPYWNRLVKSAISNTAQNNSMAVIVDKFARKLYIYQNGKKKYEFDAEFGKNWMGRKRLKGDKATPEGIYLVKSKIPANKTKYFRALLLNYPNSDDIENFNKEKSAGRIPQYAQIGGLIEIHGDGGKGTDWTDGCIALDNNDMLLVYKIVEVGTPVVIVGSIADFNTIAMSLNLKRNHIKG
;
A
#
# COMPACT_ATOMS: atom_id res chain seq x y z
N MET A 1 48.52 -30.29 97.42
CA MET A 1 47.49 -30.16 96.37
C MET A 1 47.90 -29.05 95.40
N LYS A 2 48.24 -29.37 94.15
CA LYS A 2 48.53 -28.34 93.13
C LYS A 2 47.23 -27.58 92.79
N PRO A 3 47.25 -26.24 92.64
CA PRO A 3 46.02 -25.44 92.58
C PRO A 3 45.31 -25.64 91.24
N ILE A 4 44.19 -26.37 91.27
CA ILE A 4 43.33 -26.71 90.12
C ILE A 4 42.83 -25.44 89.39
N TRP A 5 42.68 -24.32 90.11
CA TRP A 5 42.24 -23.03 89.56
C TRP A 5 43.17 -22.44 88.48
N LYS A 6 44.48 -22.73 88.53
CA LYS A 6 45.42 -22.27 87.50
C LYS A 6 45.14 -22.91 86.13
N TYR A 7 44.70 -24.17 86.09
CA TYR A 7 44.33 -24.85 84.85
C TYR A 7 43.00 -24.32 84.29
N SER A 8 42.03 -24.01 85.16
CA SER A 8 40.76 -23.39 84.75
C SER A 8 40.95 -22.00 84.13
N LEU A 9 41.85 -21.17 84.68
CA LEU A 9 42.20 -19.86 84.11
C LEU A 9 42.90 -19.97 82.74
N ILE A 10 43.78 -20.95 82.56
CA ILE A 10 44.44 -21.21 81.27
C ILE A 10 43.41 -21.67 80.24
N VAL A 11 42.48 -22.56 80.61
CA VAL A 11 41.40 -23.02 79.71
C VAL A 11 40.46 -21.86 79.34
N LEU A 12 40.09 -20.99 80.29
CA LEU A 12 39.30 -19.79 80.02
C LEU A 12 40.02 -18.78 79.10
N ALA A 13 41.33 -18.58 79.30
CA ALA A 13 42.14 -17.74 78.41
C ALA A 13 42.23 -18.31 76.99
N ILE A 14 42.45 -19.62 76.86
CA ILE A 14 42.46 -20.31 75.56
C ILE A 14 41.09 -20.23 74.88
N LEU A 15 39.98 -20.46 75.60
CA LEU A 15 38.63 -20.33 75.06
C LEU A 15 38.30 -18.90 74.63
N SER A 16 38.81 -17.89 75.35
CA SER A 16 38.63 -16.48 75.00
C SER A 16 39.45 -16.08 73.77
N ILE A 17 40.67 -16.62 73.63
CA ILE A 17 41.52 -16.44 72.43
C ILE A 17 40.93 -17.18 71.23
N LEU A 18 40.44 -18.40 71.42
CA LEU A 18 39.75 -19.17 70.38
C LEU A 18 38.44 -18.51 69.97
N GLY A 19 37.67 -18.00 70.94
CA GLY A 19 36.44 -17.25 70.68
C GLY A 19 36.70 -15.91 69.97
N GLY A 20 37.73 -15.17 70.40
CA GLY A 20 38.15 -13.93 69.75
C GLY A 20 38.73 -14.16 68.35
N GLY A 21 39.52 -15.23 68.17
CA GLY A 21 40.04 -15.66 66.87
C GLY A 21 38.93 -16.14 65.93
N PHE A 22 37.93 -16.85 66.44
CA PHE A 22 36.75 -17.25 65.69
C PHE A 22 35.89 -16.04 65.29
N ALA A 23 35.70 -15.07 66.19
CA ALA A 23 34.99 -13.83 65.88
C ALA A 23 35.73 -13.02 64.80
N LEU A 24 37.06 -12.83 64.94
CA LEU A 24 37.88 -12.16 63.93
C LEU A 24 37.84 -12.90 62.59
N PHE A 25 37.89 -14.23 62.60
CA PHE A 25 37.73 -15.05 61.41
C PHE A 25 36.38 -14.83 60.75
N TYR A 26 35.29 -14.86 61.51
CA TYR A 26 33.93 -14.66 61.02
C TYR A 26 33.72 -13.25 60.42
N TYR A 27 34.14 -12.20 61.12
CA TYR A 27 34.04 -10.81 60.65
C TYR A 27 34.94 -10.51 59.44
N SER A 28 36.00 -11.30 59.23
CA SER A 28 36.90 -11.15 58.08
C SER A 28 36.42 -11.88 56.82
N ILE A 29 35.30 -12.61 56.87
CA ILE A 29 34.73 -13.29 55.70
C ILE A 29 34.07 -12.24 54.79
N PRO A 30 34.54 -12.07 53.54
CA PRO A 30 33.89 -11.17 52.60
C PRO A 30 32.47 -11.65 52.28
N GLU A 31 31.48 -10.78 52.50
CA GLU A 31 30.08 -11.12 52.19
C GLU A 31 29.85 -11.19 50.68
N PRO A 32 29.18 -12.26 50.17
CA PRO A 32 28.84 -12.36 48.77
C PRO A 32 27.75 -11.33 48.40
N PRO A 33 27.83 -10.68 47.22
CA PRO A 33 26.90 -9.62 46.82
C PRO A 33 25.58 -10.20 46.29
N LYS A 34 24.90 -11.00 47.11
CA LYS A 34 23.66 -11.70 46.76
C LYS A 34 22.57 -10.72 46.34
N GLY A 35 22.42 -9.61 47.06
CA GLY A 35 21.45 -8.56 46.73
C GLY A 35 21.67 -7.96 45.33
N ASP A 36 22.92 -7.71 44.92
CA ASP A 36 23.21 -7.18 43.59
C ASP A 36 22.84 -8.18 42.48
N ILE A 37 23.12 -9.47 42.69
CA ILE A 37 22.78 -10.54 41.72
C ILE A 37 21.27 -10.74 41.64
N ASP A 38 20.58 -10.82 42.78
CA ASP A 38 19.13 -10.97 42.84
C ASP A 38 18.47 -9.77 42.15
N TYR A 39 18.99 -8.57 42.36
CA TYR A 39 18.52 -7.35 41.71
C TYR A 39 18.76 -7.34 40.20
N ALA A 40 19.94 -7.77 39.76
CA ALA A 40 20.28 -7.89 38.35
C ALA A 40 19.39 -8.93 37.65
N LEU A 41 19.13 -10.06 38.30
CA LEU A 41 18.25 -11.11 37.80
C LEU A 41 16.80 -10.60 37.71
N ALA A 42 16.28 -9.96 38.76
CA ALA A 42 14.95 -9.36 38.76
C ALA A 42 14.80 -8.31 37.64
N SER A 43 15.82 -7.48 37.43
CA SER A 43 15.84 -6.48 36.35
C SER A 43 15.83 -7.13 34.96
N LEU A 44 16.57 -8.23 34.76
CA LEU A 44 16.54 -9.01 33.51
C LEU A 44 15.18 -9.67 33.26
N HIS A 45 14.54 -10.19 34.31
CA HIS A 45 13.17 -10.73 34.24
C HIS A 45 12.17 -9.63 33.86
N GLN A 46 12.27 -8.44 34.47
CA GLN A 46 11.45 -7.27 34.14
C GLN A 46 11.62 -6.89 32.66
N ALA A 47 12.86 -6.81 32.18
CA ALA A 47 13.17 -6.49 30.79
C ALA A 47 12.61 -7.54 29.82
N SER A 48 12.68 -8.82 30.20
CA SER A 48 12.07 -9.90 29.42
C SER A 48 10.54 -9.75 29.37
N LYS A 49 9.89 -9.46 30.51
CA LYS A 49 8.44 -9.25 30.61
C LYS A 49 7.97 -8.06 29.78
N SER A 50 8.79 -7.01 29.65
CA SER A 50 8.49 -5.87 28.78
C SER A 50 8.84 -6.09 27.31
N ASN A 51 9.08 -7.33 26.87
CA ASN A 51 9.49 -7.67 25.50
C ASN A 51 10.78 -6.98 25.02
N ALA A 52 11.70 -6.63 25.94
CA ALA A 52 12.94 -5.94 25.57
C ALA A 52 13.85 -6.77 24.65
N ARG A 53 13.69 -8.10 24.64
CA ARG A 53 14.34 -8.99 23.66
C ARG A 53 14.05 -8.59 22.22
N ARG A 54 12.86 -8.05 21.96
CA ARG A 54 12.36 -7.71 20.63
C ARG A 54 12.56 -6.23 20.33
N TYR A 55 12.07 -5.36 21.22
CA TYR A 55 12.09 -3.90 20.99
C TYR A 55 13.35 -3.19 21.51
N SER A 56 14.22 -3.86 22.29
CA SER A 56 15.48 -3.30 22.78
C SER A 56 16.58 -4.37 22.81
N ARG A 57 16.68 -5.14 21.71
CA ARG A 57 17.51 -6.35 21.60
C ARG A 57 18.96 -6.11 22.03
N GLU A 58 19.58 -5.04 21.54
CA GLU A 58 20.98 -4.72 21.85
C GLU A 58 21.21 -4.52 23.35
N LYS A 59 20.39 -3.68 24.00
CA LYS A 59 20.51 -3.40 25.45
C LYS A 59 20.21 -4.64 26.28
N TYR A 60 19.22 -5.44 25.89
CA TYR A 60 18.89 -6.69 26.56
C TYR A 60 20.05 -7.70 26.48
N LEU A 61 20.67 -7.86 25.30
CA LEU A 61 21.82 -8.76 25.13
C LEU A 61 23.03 -8.30 25.93
N LYS A 62 23.31 -6.99 25.98
CA LYS A 62 24.37 -6.42 26.83
C LYS A 62 24.11 -6.70 28.31
N ALA A 63 22.87 -6.49 28.77
CA ALA A 63 22.49 -6.80 30.16
C ALA A 63 22.73 -8.28 30.50
N LYS A 64 22.31 -9.19 29.61
CA LYS A 64 22.52 -10.63 29.78
C LYS A 64 24.02 -10.96 29.83
N ALA A 65 24.82 -10.42 28.93
CA ALA A 65 26.27 -10.65 28.90
C ALA A 65 26.97 -10.17 30.18
N TYR A 66 26.53 -9.05 30.76
CA TYR A 66 27.04 -8.59 32.05
C TYR A 66 26.62 -9.51 33.20
N TYR A 67 25.40 -10.02 33.21
CA TYR A 67 24.98 -11.00 34.21
C TYR A 67 25.77 -12.31 34.11
N ASP A 68 25.97 -12.82 32.90
CA ASP A 68 26.79 -14.01 32.64
C ASP A 68 28.23 -13.79 33.13
N SER A 69 28.78 -12.58 32.95
CA SER A 69 30.10 -12.18 33.47
C SER A 69 30.11 -12.15 35.00
N ALA A 70 29.06 -11.62 35.65
CA ALA A 70 28.94 -11.61 37.10
C ALA A 70 28.91 -13.03 37.68
N MET A 71 28.12 -13.94 37.07
CA MET A 71 28.02 -15.34 37.49
C MET A 71 29.33 -16.10 37.28
N LYS A 72 30.04 -15.83 36.18
CA LYS A 72 31.38 -16.39 35.93
C LYS A 72 32.36 -15.97 37.04
N HIS A 73 32.40 -14.68 37.38
CA HIS A 73 33.25 -14.19 38.46
C HIS A 73 32.83 -14.74 39.82
N TRP A 74 31.53 -14.85 40.10
CA TRP A 74 31.01 -15.45 41.33
C TRP A 74 31.51 -16.89 41.48
N ASN A 75 31.38 -17.71 40.45
CA ASN A 75 31.84 -19.10 40.47
C ASN A 75 33.36 -19.18 40.73
N ILE A 76 34.15 -18.30 40.11
CA ILE A 76 35.60 -18.24 40.36
C ILE A 76 35.91 -17.92 41.83
N GLN A 77 35.22 -16.95 42.44
CA GLN A 77 35.44 -16.59 43.84
C GLN A 77 34.99 -17.69 44.80
N ASN A 78 33.91 -18.39 44.50
CA ASN A 78 33.43 -19.51 45.31
C ASN A 78 34.41 -20.68 45.39
N LYS A 79 35.27 -20.85 44.38
CA LYS A 79 36.36 -21.85 44.37
C LYS A 79 37.58 -21.45 45.20
N ARG A 80 37.70 -20.17 45.58
CA ARG A 80 38.80 -19.68 46.42
C ARG A 80 38.52 -19.95 47.89
N PHE A 81 39.60 -20.01 48.67
CA PHE A 81 39.55 -20.06 50.13
C PHE A 81 38.72 -18.89 50.67
N ILE A 82 37.92 -19.14 51.71
CA ILE A 82 36.82 -18.25 52.14
C ILE A 82 37.25 -16.83 52.49
N LEU A 83 38.44 -16.65 53.06
CA LEU A 83 39.00 -15.33 53.42
C LEU A 83 39.67 -14.60 52.25
N SER A 84 39.95 -15.28 51.13
CA SER A 84 40.66 -14.71 49.98
C SER A 84 39.73 -14.33 48.82
N ARG A 85 38.43 -14.28 49.09
CA ARG A 85 37.40 -13.98 48.08
C ARG A 85 37.30 -12.47 47.86
N ASP A 86 37.18 -12.06 46.60
CA ASP A 86 36.95 -10.67 46.21
C ASP A 86 35.78 -10.57 45.23
N TYR A 87 34.67 -10.01 45.71
CA TYR A 87 33.45 -9.89 44.96
C TYR A 87 33.25 -8.54 44.26
N GLN A 88 34.25 -7.65 44.23
CA GLN A 88 34.11 -6.34 43.58
C GLN A 88 33.70 -6.46 42.11
N LYS A 89 34.34 -7.37 41.36
CA LYS A 89 33.99 -7.63 39.95
C LYS A 89 32.58 -8.21 39.80
N VAL A 90 32.15 -9.04 40.75
CA VAL A 90 30.80 -9.61 40.77
C VAL A 90 29.76 -8.50 40.94
N SER A 91 29.93 -7.65 41.95
CA SER A 91 29.06 -6.48 42.19
C SER A 91 29.06 -5.51 41.00
N TYR A 92 30.24 -5.23 40.42
CA TYR A 92 30.36 -4.37 39.25
C TYR A 92 29.53 -4.86 38.05
N PHE A 93 29.71 -6.13 37.66
CA PHE A 93 28.98 -6.69 36.52
C PHE A 93 27.50 -6.87 36.82
N ALA A 94 27.13 -7.20 38.05
CA ALA A 94 25.73 -7.28 38.48
C ALA A 94 25.02 -5.92 38.36
N LYS A 95 25.65 -4.84 38.86
CA LYS A 95 25.13 -3.47 38.74
C LYS A 95 25.02 -3.03 37.27
N LYS A 96 26.03 -3.31 36.45
CA LYS A 96 25.99 -3.03 35.00
C LYS A 96 24.88 -3.79 34.27
N SER A 97 24.65 -5.05 34.63
CA SER A 97 23.52 -5.83 34.14
C SER A 97 22.19 -5.16 34.50
N ALA A 98 21.99 -4.83 35.78
CA ALA A 98 20.76 -4.20 36.24
C ALA A 98 20.48 -2.86 35.55
N GLU A 99 21.52 -2.02 35.41
CA GLU A 99 21.47 -0.74 34.69
C GLU A 99 21.01 -0.92 33.24
N MET A 100 21.65 -1.83 32.50
CA MET A 100 21.28 -2.09 31.10
C MET A 100 19.91 -2.74 30.96
N ALA A 101 19.53 -3.64 31.87
CA ALA A 101 18.21 -4.28 31.86
C ALA A 101 17.08 -3.26 32.09
N LYS A 102 17.28 -2.31 33.02
CA LYS A 102 16.34 -1.20 33.22
C LYS A 102 16.26 -0.29 31.99
N SER A 103 17.41 0.09 31.43
CA SER A 103 17.45 0.89 30.19
C SER A 103 16.72 0.19 29.05
N ALA A 104 16.91 -1.13 28.90
CA ALA A 104 16.22 -1.96 27.92
C ALA A 104 14.70 -2.00 28.17
N THR A 105 14.29 -2.06 29.44
CA THR A 105 12.87 -2.05 29.85
C THR A 105 12.20 -0.73 29.45
N SER A 106 12.78 0.41 29.83
CA SER A 106 12.23 1.74 29.52
C SER A 106 12.17 1.95 28.01
N ASN A 107 13.26 1.65 27.30
CA ASN A 107 13.34 1.76 25.85
C ASN A 107 12.30 0.88 25.13
N SER A 108 12.10 -0.35 25.62
CA SER A 108 11.10 -1.28 25.06
C SER A 108 9.68 -0.74 25.20
N LYS A 109 9.34 -0.21 26.38
CA LYS A 109 8.01 0.37 26.63
C LYS A 109 7.73 1.59 25.76
N GLU A 110 8.71 2.49 25.64
CA GLU A 110 8.59 3.69 24.83
C GLU A 110 8.45 3.36 23.34
N LEU A 111 9.34 2.53 22.80
CA LEU A 111 9.28 2.10 21.40
C LEU A 111 7.98 1.36 21.09
N SER A 112 7.53 0.47 21.97
CA SER A 112 6.26 -0.22 21.79
C SER A 112 5.09 0.76 21.76
N LYS A 113 5.05 1.77 22.65
CA LYS A 113 3.97 2.78 22.68
C LYS A 113 3.96 3.61 21.39
N ASN A 114 5.13 4.05 20.93
CA ASN A 114 5.25 4.83 19.69
C ASN A 114 4.86 3.99 18.46
N LEU A 115 5.34 2.75 18.38
CA LEU A 115 5.01 1.82 17.30
C LEU A 115 3.50 1.54 17.24
N VAL A 116 2.83 1.37 18.38
CA VAL A 116 1.37 1.18 18.41
C VAL A 116 0.65 2.30 17.68
N ILE A 117 0.99 3.56 17.99
CA ILE A 117 0.35 4.73 17.38
C ILE A 117 0.69 4.79 15.90
N THR A 118 1.99 4.77 15.55
CA THR A 118 2.43 4.92 14.16
C THR A 118 1.91 3.80 13.26
N VAL A 119 1.95 2.55 13.72
CA VAL A 119 1.50 1.41 12.92
C VAL A 119 -0.02 1.43 12.76
N LYS A 120 -0.77 1.79 13.82
CA LYS A 120 -2.22 1.92 13.73
C LYS A 120 -2.63 3.00 12.73
N ASP A 121 -2.02 4.17 12.82
CA ASP A 121 -2.28 5.27 11.88
C ASP A 121 -1.94 4.87 10.44
N LYS A 122 -0.82 4.17 10.22
CA LYS A 122 -0.43 3.67 8.89
C LYS A 122 -1.42 2.65 8.34
N ILE A 123 -1.86 1.69 9.16
CA ILE A 123 -2.89 0.72 8.78
C ILE A 123 -4.17 1.45 8.37
N ASP A 124 -4.67 2.35 9.22
CA ASP A 124 -5.94 3.04 8.98
C ASP A 124 -5.88 3.90 7.72
N ASN A 125 -4.77 4.63 7.53
CA ASN A 125 -4.55 5.45 6.33
C ASN A 125 -4.46 4.61 5.06
N LEU A 126 -3.69 3.51 5.07
CA LEU A 126 -3.50 2.68 3.88
C LEU A 126 -4.76 1.88 3.54
N THR A 127 -5.49 1.41 4.54
CA THR A 127 -6.80 0.77 4.36
C THR A 127 -7.82 1.74 3.79
N ALA A 128 -7.89 2.98 4.31
CA ALA A 128 -8.76 4.01 3.78
C ALA A 128 -8.40 4.39 2.33
N LEU A 129 -7.10 4.51 2.02
CA LEU A 129 -6.60 4.75 0.67
C LEU A 129 -7.11 3.66 -0.28
N ILE A 130 -6.85 2.39 0.03
CA ILE A 130 -7.29 1.27 -0.82
C ILE A 130 -8.81 1.23 -1.00
N SER A 131 -9.57 1.47 0.08
CA SER A 131 -11.04 1.43 0.03
C SER A 131 -11.58 2.47 -0.95
N ASN A 132 -11.10 3.72 -0.85
CA ASN A 132 -11.50 4.79 -1.76
C ASN A 132 -11.14 4.47 -3.22
N MET A 133 -9.99 3.84 -3.40
CA MET A 133 -9.46 3.55 -4.73
C MET A 133 -10.03 2.32 -5.41
N ASN A 134 -10.59 1.36 -4.66
CA ASN A 134 -11.06 0.11 -5.23
C ASN A 134 -12.11 0.35 -6.33
N ASN A 135 -12.96 1.37 -6.15
CA ASN A 135 -13.97 1.76 -7.13
C ASN A 135 -13.36 2.37 -8.40
N LEU A 136 -12.28 3.14 -8.27
CA LEU A 136 -11.56 3.72 -9.40
C LEU A 136 -10.75 2.64 -10.15
N PHE A 137 -9.92 1.89 -9.43
CA PHE A 137 -9.05 0.86 -10.01
C PHE A 137 -9.81 -0.24 -10.75
N GLN A 138 -11.02 -0.57 -10.33
CA GLN A 138 -11.87 -1.52 -11.07
C GLN A 138 -12.28 -1.01 -12.46
N ARG A 139 -12.33 0.31 -12.64
CA ARG A 139 -12.71 0.96 -13.91
C ARG A 139 -11.50 1.23 -14.80
N LEU A 140 -10.32 1.44 -14.21
CA LEU A 140 -9.13 1.77 -14.98
C LEU A 140 -8.54 0.53 -15.69
N PRO A 141 -8.02 0.68 -16.92
CA PRO A 141 -7.34 -0.39 -17.63
C PRO A 141 -5.91 -0.54 -17.11
N LEU A 142 -5.78 -0.96 -15.85
CA LEU A 142 -4.49 -1.08 -15.17
C LEU A 142 -3.66 -2.24 -15.73
N PRO A 143 -2.32 -2.07 -15.87
CA PRO A 143 -1.41 -3.16 -16.16
C PRO A 143 -1.54 -4.31 -15.15
N ASP A 144 -1.36 -5.54 -15.60
CA ASP A 144 -1.45 -6.74 -14.74
C ASP A 144 -0.46 -6.69 -13.56
N GLU A 145 0.70 -6.10 -13.76
CA GLU A 145 1.70 -5.89 -12.70
C GLU A 145 1.11 -5.05 -11.55
N PHE A 146 0.37 -3.98 -11.86
CA PHE A 146 -0.20 -3.09 -10.85
C PHE A 146 -1.30 -3.82 -10.08
N ARG A 147 -2.14 -4.59 -10.78
CA ARG A 147 -3.17 -5.43 -10.14
C ARG A 147 -2.56 -6.43 -9.16
N LYS A 148 -1.44 -7.05 -9.53
CA LYS A 148 -0.69 -7.97 -8.64
C LYS A 148 -0.10 -7.25 -7.44
N LYS A 149 0.54 -6.09 -7.63
CA LYS A 149 1.09 -5.27 -6.53
C LYS A 149 0.01 -4.85 -5.54
N ILE A 150 -1.13 -4.34 -6.03
CA ILE A 150 -2.27 -3.95 -5.19
C ILE A 150 -2.82 -5.16 -4.42
N SER A 151 -2.99 -6.30 -5.08
CA SER A 151 -3.50 -7.53 -4.41
C SER A 151 -2.55 -8.01 -3.31
N LYS A 152 -1.23 -7.98 -3.57
CA LYS A 152 -0.21 -8.31 -2.57
C LYS A 152 -0.17 -7.30 -1.43
N GLY A 153 -0.31 -6.01 -1.73
CA GLY A 153 -0.40 -4.95 -0.72
C GLY A 153 -1.61 -5.11 0.20
N LYS A 154 -2.79 -5.43 -0.34
CA LYS A 154 -4.00 -5.76 0.43
C LYS A 154 -3.78 -6.93 1.39
N MET A 155 -3.13 -7.99 0.92
CA MET A 155 -2.78 -9.16 1.74
C MET A 155 -1.85 -8.76 2.91
N LEU A 156 -0.81 -7.98 2.62
CA LEU A 156 0.15 -7.52 3.64
C LEU A 156 -0.49 -6.61 4.69
N ILE A 157 -1.44 -5.75 4.31
CA ILE A 157 -2.21 -4.95 5.27
C ILE A 157 -2.99 -5.85 6.22
N HIS A 158 -3.69 -6.86 5.69
CA HIS A 158 -4.44 -7.78 6.51
C HIS A 158 -3.53 -8.56 7.48
N GLU A 159 -2.38 -9.01 7.01
CA GLU A 159 -1.38 -9.63 7.88
C GLU A 159 -0.82 -8.66 8.93
N ALA A 160 -0.60 -7.39 8.56
CA ALA A 160 -0.16 -6.35 9.50
C ALA A 160 -1.22 -6.11 10.59
N GLU A 161 -2.51 -6.07 10.24
CA GLU A 161 -3.61 -5.97 11.20
C GLU A 161 -3.67 -7.18 12.14
N VAL A 162 -3.48 -8.39 11.63
CA VAL A 162 -3.43 -9.61 12.44
C VAL A 162 -2.26 -9.55 13.43
N ALA A 163 -1.06 -9.16 12.97
CA ALA A 163 0.12 -9.00 13.82
C ALA A 163 -0.12 -7.91 14.89
N PHE A 164 -0.73 -6.78 14.50
CA PHE A 164 -1.08 -5.69 15.41
C PHE A 164 -2.01 -6.16 16.54
N ARG A 165 -3.08 -6.91 16.21
CA ARG A 165 -4.02 -7.46 17.20
C ARG A 165 -3.36 -8.46 18.16
N LYS A 166 -2.32 -9.17 17.71
CA LYS A 166 -1.52 -10.08 18.54
C LYS A 166 -0.52 -9.35 19.45
N GLY A 167 -0.39 -8.03 19.34
CA GLY A 167 0.60 -7.23 20.07
C GLY A 167 2.00 -7.25 19.44
N ASP A 168 2.11 -7.73 18.19
CA ASP A 168 3.35 -7.79 17.44
C ASP A 168 3.53 -6.57 16.54
N TYR A 169 3.90 -5.45 17.15
CA TYR A 169 3.95 -4.15 16.46
C TYR A 169 5.16 -4.03 15.54
N LEU A 170 6.25 -4.77 15.78
CA LEU A 170 7.40 -4.78 14.87
C LEU A 170 7.08 -5.53 13.58
N GLU A 171 6.53 -6.74 13.67
CA GLU A 171 6.11 -7.48 12.46
C GLU A 171 5.02 -6.71 11.70
N SER A 172 4.05 -6.13 12.44
CA SER A 172 3.03 -5.29 11.84
C SER A 172 3.62 -4.08 11.11
N SER A 173 4.62 -3.42 11.71
CA SER A 173 5.33 -2.28 11.11
C SER A 173 6.09 -2.66 9.83
N GLU A 174 6.75 -3.81 9.80
CA GLU A 174 7.45 -4.30 8.61
C GLU A 174 6.48 -4.60 7.48
N LYS A 175 5.38 -5.32 7.78
CA LYS A 175 4.37 -5.68 6.79
C LYS A 175 3.63 -4.48 6.23
N ILE A 176 3.26 -3.51 7.08
CA ILE A 176 2.58 -2.31 6.60
C ILE A 176 3.50 -1.46 5.73
N LYS A 177 4.80 -1.40 6.04
CA LYS A 177 5.79 -0.73 5.18
C LYS A 177 5.92 -1.42 3.82
N MET A 178 6.01 -2.75 3.80
CA MET A 178 6.04 -3.50 2.54
C MET A 178 4.76 -3.30 1.71
N ALA A 179 3.60 -3.20 2.37
CA ALA A 179 2.35 -2.90 1.69
C ALA A 179 2.36 -1.49 1.09
N GLU A 180 2.79 -0.50 1.88
CA GLU A 180 2.95 0.91 1.47
C GLU A 180 3.85 1.00 0.23
N ASP A 181 5.04 0.41 0.25
CA ASP A 181 5.97 0.43 -0.89
C ASP A 181 5.36 -0.16 -2.18
N LEU A 182 4.60 -1.25 -2.07
CA LEU A 182 3.94 -1.89 -3.23
C LEU A 182 2.81 -1.04 -3.81
N ILE A 183 2.05 -0.36 -2.93
CA ILE A 183 0.84 0.35 -3.30
C ILE A 183 1.16 1.76 -3.78
N MET A 184 2.06 2.48 -3.08
CA MET A 184 2.29 3.90 -3.32
C MET A 184 2.89 4.18 -4.70
N ASP A 185 3.83 3.35 -5.17
CA ASP A 185 4.39 3.50 -6.51
C ASP A 185 3.33 3.29 -7.60
N SER A 186 2.53 2.22 -7.45
CA SER A 186 1.44 1.89 -8.38
C SER A 186 0.36 2.98 -8.35
N TYR A 187 0.08 3.53 -7.16
CA TYR A 187 -0.87 4.59 -6.93
C TYR A 187 -0.44 5.88 -7.62
N LYS A 188 0.77 6.35 -7.33
CA LYS A 188 1.33 7.56 -7.92
C LYS A 188 1.31 7.48 -9.44
N LYS A 189 1.82 6.38 -10.00
CA LYS A 189 1.83 6.22 -11.45
C LYS A 189 0.42 6.20 -12.07
N THR A 190 -0.54 5.55 -11.42
CA THR A 190 -1.93 5.53 -11.90
C THR A 190 -2.57 6.91 -11.85
N LEU A 191 -2.29 7.71 -10.81
CA LEU A 191 -2.76 9.08 -10.74
C LEU A 191 -2.11 9.96 -11.80
N ASP A 192 -0.81 9.82 -12.03
CA ASP A 192 -0.10 10.55 -13.08
C ASP A 192 -0.71 10.21 -14.45
N ASP A 193 -0.96 8.92 -14.74
CA ASP A 193 -1.62 8.47 -15.97
C ASP A 193 -3.04 9.03 -16.12
N LEU A 194 -3.76 9.16 -15.01
CA LEU A 194 -5.09 9.74 -14.99
C LEU A 194 -5.04 11.25 -15.25
N GLU A 195 -4.16 11.99 -14.56
CA GLU A 195 -3.96 13.42 -14.78
C GLU A 195 -3.56 13.69 -16.24
N ASP A 196 -2.65 12.88 -16.79
CA ASP A 196 -2.22 12.94 -18.20
C ASP A 196 -3.38 12.68 -19.17
N TYR A 197 -4.25 11.73 -18.87
CA TYR A 197 -5.45 11.47 -19.66
C TYR A 197 -6.36 12.72 -19.72
N PHE A 198 -6.57 13.38 -18.58
CA PHE A 198 -7.42 14.56 -18.48
C PHE A 198 -6.81 15.84 -19.06
N ASN A 199 -5.52 15.88 -19.41
CA ASN A 199 -4.91 17.01 -20.12
C ASN A 199 -5.63 17.33 -21.45
N SER A 200 -6.29 16.34 -22.06
CA SER A 200 -7.05 16.52 -23.31
C SER A 200 -8.49 17.03 -23.08
N GLN A 201 -8.94 17.18 -21.83
CA GLN A 201 -10.32 17.52 -21.50
C GLN A 201 -10.79 18.87 -22.07
N PRO A 202 -10.00 19.96 -22.08
CA PRO A 202 -10.44 21.22 -22.69
C PRO A 202 -10.77 21.08 -24.17
N TYR A 203 -9.98 20.27 -24.89
CA TYR A 203 -10.23 19.94 -26.30
C TYR A 203 -11.54 19.16 -26.47
N TRP A 204 -11.72 18.10 -25.69
CA TRP A 204 -12.95 17.29 -25.69
C TRP A 204 -14.20 18.11 -25.40
N ASN A 205 -14.16 18.98 -24.39
CA ASN A 205 -15.28 19.85 -24.03
C ASN A 205 -15.65 20.79 -25.19
N ARG A 206 -14.67 21.31 -25.93
CA ARG A 206 -14.91 22.12 -27.12
C ARG A 206 -15.62 21.33 -28.22
N LEU A 207 -15.19 20.09 -28.48
CA LEU A 207 -15.84 19.22 -29.48
C LEU A 207 -17.31 18.97 -29.12
N VAL A 208 -17.56 18.60 -27.86
CA VAL A 208 -18.92 18.31 -27.36
C VAL A 208 -19.81 19.54 -27.45
N LYS A 209 -19.35 20.70 -26.97
CA LYS A 209 -20.11 21.96 -27.04
C LYS A 209 -20.41 22.36 -28.49
N SER A 210 -19.43 22.23 -29.38
CA SER A 210 -19.60 22.53 -30.80
C SER A 210 -20.65 21.62 -31.45
N ALA A 211 -20.59 20.32 -31.18
CA ALA A 211 -21.56 19.36 -31.70
C ALA A 211 -22.98 19.64 -31.19
N ILE A 212 -23.14 19.88 -29.89
CA ILE A 212 -24.45 20.22 -29.31
C ILE A 212 -25.01 21.52 -29.93
N SER A 213 -24.18 22.55 -30.07
CA SER A 213 -24.57 23.81 -30.72
C SER A 213 -25.01 23.59 -32.17
N ASN A 214 -24.26 22.76 -32.92
CA ASN A 214 -24.61 22.43 -34.31
C ASN A 214 -25.98 21.72 -34.39
N THR A 215 -26.29 20.80 -33.46
CA THR A 215 -27.62 20.17 -33.43
C THR A 215 -28.74 21.17 -33.19
N ALA A 216 -28.51 22.20 -32.37
CA ALA A 216 -29.49 23.24 -32.09
C ALA A 216 -29.74 24.14 -33.31
N GLN A 217 -28.68 24.51 -34.02
CA GLN A 217 -28.75 25.43 -35.17
C GLN A 217 -29.38 24.78 -36.41
N ASN A 218 -29.13 23.49 -36.63
CA ASN A 218 -29.52 22.80 -37.86
C ASN A 218 -30.73 21.87 -37.69
N ASN A 219 -31.41 21.90 -36.54
CA ASN A 219 -32.46 20.95 -36.18
C ASN A 219 -32.05 19.48 -36.42
N SER A 220 -30.81 19.14 -36.06
CA SER A 220 -30.18 17.85 -36.36
C SER A 220 -29.90 17.05 -35.09
N MET A 221 -29.29 15.88 -35.27
CA MET A 221 -28.90 14.95 -34.21
C MET A 221 -27.38 14.74 -34.20
N ALA A 222 -26.82 14.49 -33.02
CA ALA A 222 -25.45 14.01 -32.84
C ALA A 222 -25.39 12.97 -31.72
N VAL A 223 -24.50 12.00 -31.88
CA VAL A 223 -24.13 11.03 -30.85
C VAL A 223 -22.89 11.54 -30.13
N ILE A 224 -22.92 11.58 -28.81
CA ILE A 224 -21.77 11.95 -27.98
C ILE A 224 -21.40 10.74 -27.12
N VAL A 225 -20.14 10.31 -27.18
CA VAL A 225 -19.62 9.19 -26.40
C VAL A 225 -18.62 9.70 -25.38
N ASP A 226 -18.87 9.42 -24.10
CA ASP A 226 -17.97 9.72 -22.98
C ASP A 226 -17.37 8.42 -22.43
N LYS A 227 -16.07 8.22 -22.71
CA LYS A 227 -15.36 6.99 -22.34
C LYS A 227 -15.22 6.81 -20.84
N PHE A 228 -14.88 7.87 -20.10
CA PHE A 228 -14.70 7.81 -18.66
C PHE A 228 -16.03 7.54 -17.96
N ALA A 229 -17.11 8.19 -18.40
CA ALA A 229 -18.44 8.00 -17.85
C ALA A 229 -19.10 6.67 -18.22
N ARG A 230 -18.61 5.96 -19.26
CA ARG A 230 -19.26 4.75 -19.82
C ARG A 230 -20.63 5.05 -20.37
N LYS A 231 -20.74 6.17 -21.08
CA LYS A 231 -22.01 6.67 -21.57
C LYS A 231 -21.97 7.00 -23.05
N LEU A 232 -23.08 6.70 -23.70
CA LEU A 232 -23.45 7.23 -25.01
C LEU A 232 -24.69 8.10 -24.84
N TYR A 233 -24.63 9.32 -25.34
CA TYR A 233 -25.71 10.29 -25.32
C TYR A 233 -26.16 10.60 -26.74
N ILE A 234 -27.47 10.81 -26.92
CA ILE A 234 -28.03 11.32 -28.17
C ILE A 234 -28.58 12.71 -27.91
N TYR A 235 -28.02 13.69 -28.62
CA TYR A 235 -28.48 15.06 -28.62
C TYR A 235 -29.28 15.35 -29.88
N GLN A 236 -30.40 16.05 -29.73
CA GLN A 236 -31.21 16.52 -30.83
C GLN A 236 -31.71 17.93 -30.53
N ASN A 237 -31.57 18.85 -31.48
CA ASN A 237 -31.98 20.24 -31.34
C ASN A 237 -31.42 20.89 -30.04
N GLY A 238 -30.14 20.63 -29.75
CA GLY A 238 -29.44 21.15 -28.57
C GLY A 238 -29.79 20.47 -27.23
N LYS A 239 -30.69 19.49 -27.20
CA LYS A 239 -31.14 18.83 -25.96
C LYS A 239 -30.72 17.37 -25.93
N LYS A 240 -30.26 16.89 -24.76
CA LYS A 240 -30.03 15.46 -24.52
C LYS A 240 -31.40 14.74 -24.54
N LYS A 241 -31.58 13.82 -25.48
CA LYS A 241 -32.81 13.03 -25.64
C LYS A 241 -32.69 11.64 -25.02
N TYR A 242 -31.54 11.01 -25.18
CA TYR A 242 -31.29 9.67 -24.69
C TYR A 242 -29.90 9.56 -24.07
N GLU A 243 -29.77 8.60 -23.15
CA GLU A 243 -28.54 8.23 -22.47
C GLU A 243 -28.53 6.71 -22.31
N PHE A 244 -27.40 6.09 -22.63
CA PHE A 244 -27.20 4.65 -22.60
C PHE A 244 -25.87 4.31 -21.95
N ASP A 245 -25.80 3.15 -21.30
CA ASP A 245 -24.54 2.58 -20.85
C ASP A 245 -23.74 2.05 -22.04
N ALA A 246 -22.42 2.26 -22.01
CA ALA A 246 -21.52 1.90 -23.09
C ALA A 246 -20.25 1.24 -22.57
N GLU A 247 -19.81 0.21 -23.28
CA GLU A 247 -18.57 -0.53 -23.02
C GLU A 247 -17.59 -0.31 -24.17
N PHE A 248 -16.29 -0.25 -23.86
CA PHE A 248 -15.27 0.16 -24.80
C PHE A 248 -14.17 -0.88 -25.00
N GLY A 249 -13.15 -0.46 -25.75
CA GLY A 249 -11.92 -1.20 -25.87
C GLY A 249 -11.24 -1.42 -24.52
N LYS A 250 -10.59 -2.57 -24.34
CA LYS A 250 -9.86 -2.91 -23.09
C LYS A 250 -8.83 -1.85 -22.66
N ASN A 251 -8.32 -1.07 -23.62
CA ASN A 251 -7.39 0.03 -23.40
C ASN A 251 -8.09 1.40 -23.60
N TRP A 252 -9.27 1.59 -23.00
CA TRP A 252 -10.12 2.78 -23.23
C TRP A 252 -9.47 4.11 -22.83
N MET A 253 -8.53 4.12 -21.88
CA MET A 253 -7.73 5.32 -21.55
C MET A 253 -6.62 5.58 -22.56
N GLY A 254 -6.18 4.55 -23.27
CA GLY A 254 -5.18 4.69 -24.33
C GLY A 254 -5.75 5.45 -25.50
N ARG A 255 -4.86 6.19 -26.19
CA ARG A 255 -5.17 6.77 -27.49
C ARG A 255 -5.13 5.70 -28.56
N LYS A 256 -6.04 5.80 -29.53
CA LYS A 256 -6.03 4.92 -30.70
C LYS A 256 -4.93 5.34 -31.68
N ARG A 257 -3.94 4.48 -31.88
CA ARG A 257 -2.71 4.75 -32.65
C ARG A 257 -2.47 3.69 -33.72
N LEU A 258 -2.89 2.44 -33.51
CA LEU A 258 -2.64 1.34 -34.44
C LEU A 258 -3.57 0.15 -34.22
N LYS A 259 -3.67 -0.72 -35.23
CA LYS A 259 -4.44 -1.96 -35.17
C LYS A 259 -3.97 -2.85 -34.02
N GLY A 260 -4.88 -3.19 -33.11
CA GLY A 260 -4.62 -4.09 -31.98
C GLY A 260 -4.27 -3.39 -30.67
N ASP A 261 -4.27 -2.05 -30.63
CA ASP A 261 -4.07 -1.28 -29.40
C ASP A 261 -5.24 -1.37 -28.40
N LYS A 262 -6.38 -1.92 -28.85
CA LYS A 262 -7.63 -2.07 -28.08
C LYS A 262 -8.16 -0.75 -27.52
N ALA A 263 -7.80 0.38 -28.13
CA ALA A 263 -8.30 1.68 -27.77
C ALA A 263 -9.51 2.05 -28.65
N THR A 264 -10.53 2.63 -28.02
CA THR A 264 -11.62 3.32 -28.72
C THR A 264 -11.16 4.74 -29.06
N PRO A 265 -11.25 5.16 -30.33
CA PRO A 265 -10.65 6.42 -30.76
C PRO A 265 -11.38 7.64 -30.18
N GLU A 266 -10.67 8.76 -30.05
CA GLU A 266 -11.25 10.06 -29.72
C GLU A 266 -11.23 10.99 -30.94
N GLY A 267 -12.33 11.69 -31.19
CA GLY A 267 -12.46 12.58 -32.34
C GLY A 267 -13.89 12.75 -32.81
N ILE A 268 -14.04 13.32 -34.01
CA ILE A 268 -15.32 13.45 -34.70
C ILE A 268 -15.39 12.43 -35.83
N TYR A 269 -16.43 11.61 -35.78
CA TYR A 269 -16.72 10.57 -36.76
C TYR A 269 -18.12 10.77 -37.34
N LEU A 270 -18.41 10.04 -38.42
CA LEU A 270 -19.72 9.94 -39.03
C LEU A 270 -20.15 8.48 -39.08
N VAL A 271 -21.44 8.23 -38.90
CA VAL A 271 -22.01 6.92 -39.22
C VAL A 271 -21.90 6.69 -40.72
N LYS A 272 -21.02 5.77 -41.13
CA LYS A 272 -20.77 5.41 -42.52
C LYS A 272 -21.82 4.48 -43.08
N SER A 273 -22.27 3.50 -42.29
CA SER A 273 -23.31 2.56 -42.70
C SER A 273 -24.01 1.91 -41.50
N LYS A 274 -25.21 1.36 -41.75
CA LYS A 274 -25.98 0.60 -40.76
C LYS A 274 -25.93 -0.88 -41.16
N ILE A 275 -25.43 -1.72 -40.27
CA ILE A 275 -25.24 -3.16 -40.53
C ILE A 275 -26.33 -3.93 -39.77
N PRO A 276 -27.26 -4.63 -40.48
CA PRO A 276 -28.31 -5.41 -39.86
C PRO A 276 -27.77 -6.69 -39.21
N ALA A 277 -28.57 -7.30 -38.32
CA ALA A 277 -28.21 -8.49 -37.53
C ALA A 277 -27.67 -9.66 -38.37
N ASN A 278 -28.21 -9.89 -39.57
CA ASN A 278 -27.78 -10.99 -40.44
C ASN A 278 -26.48 -10.70 -41.22
N LYS A 279 -25.88 -9.52 -41.04
CA LYS A 279 -24.65 -9.08 -41.74
C LYS A 279 -23.53 -8.66 -40.79
N THR A 280 -23.74 -8.76 -39.48
CA THR A 280 -22.71 -8.53 -38.47
C THR A 280 -22.65 -9.74 -37.54
N LYS A 281 -21.49 -9.96 -36.93
CA LYS A 281 -21.32 -10.93 -35.85
C LYS A 281 -21.97 -10.46 -34.53
N TYR A 282 -22.38 -9.20 -34.48
CA TYR A 282 -23.08 -8.60 -33.36
C TYR A 282 -24.60 -8.58 -33.60
N PHE A 283 -25.38 -8.21 -32.60
CA PHE A 283 -26.83 -8.06 -32.75
C PHE A 283 -27.24 -7.04 -33.82
N ARG A 284 -26.68 -5.82 -33.82
CA ARG A 284 -26.77 -4.79 -34.87
C ARG A 284 -25.56 -3.87 -34.74
N ALA A 285 -25.17 -3.18 -35.81
CA ALA A 285 -24.02 -2.27 -35.76
C ALA A 285 -24.19 -1.01 -36.62
N LEU A 286 -23.57 0.09 -36.18
CA LEU A 286 -23.34 1.32 -36.93
C LEU A 286 -21.85 1.42 -37.19
N LEU A 287 -21.43 1.29 -38.45
CA LEU A 287 -20.03 1.43 -38.83
C LEU A 287 -19.65 2.91 -38.85
N LEU A 288 -18.56 3.28 -38.18
CA LEU A 288 -18.02 4.63 -38.21
C LEU A 288 -17.04 4.79 -39.38
N ASN A 289 -16.83 6.02 -39.83
CA ASN A 289 -15.83 6.36 -40.85
C ASN A 289 -14.38 6.36 -40.33
N TYR A 290 -14.08 5.61 -39.26
CA TYR A 290 -12.70 5.40 -38.80
C TYR A 290 -11.96 4.40 -39.71
N PRO A 291 -10.71 4.68 -40.12
CA PRO A 291 -9.99 5.93 -39.90
C PRO A 291 -10.48 7.06 -40.83
N ASN A 292 -10.61 8.27 -40.28
CA ASN A 292 -10.89 9.48 -41.04
C ASN A 292 -9.57 10.17 -41.49
N SER A 293 -9.66 11.36 -42.08
CA SER A 293 -8.47 12.12 -42.52
C SER A 293 -7.49 12.41 -41.39
N ASP A 294 -8.00 12.82 -40.23
CA ASP A 294 -7.19 13.20 -39.07
C ASP A 294 -6.49 11.96 -38.47
N ASP A 295 -7.17 10.81 -38.45
CA ASP A 295 -6.58 9.55 -38.01
C ASP A 295 -5.43 9.13 -38.94
N ILE A 296 -5.62 9.25 -40.26
CA ILE A 296 -4.61 8.90 -41.27
C ILE A 296 -3.39 9.84 -41.14
N GLU A 297 -3.61 11.13 -40.98
CA GLU A 297 -2.53 12.11 -40.80
C GLU A 297 -1.73 11.81 -39.52
N ASN A 298 -2.42 11.63 -38.39
CA ASN A 298 -1.78 11.32 -37.11
C ASN A 298 -1.01 10.00 -37.16
N PHE A 299 -1.59 8.96 -37.75
CA PHE A 299 -0.92 7.67 -37.94
C PHE A 299 0.38 7.82 -38.73
N ASN A 300 0.33 8.50 -39.88
CA ASN A 300 1.50 8.72 -40.73
C ASN A 300 2.59 9.55 -40.01
N LYS A 301 2.19 10.57 -39.25
CA LYS A 301 3.09 11.40 -38.44
C LYS A 301 3.78 10.60 -37.33
N GLU A 302 3.05 9.76 -36.62
CA GLU A 302 3.65 8.93 -35.57
C GLU A 302 4.58 7.86 -36.15
N LYS A 303 4.21 7.30 -37.30
CA LYS A 303 5.03 6.33 -38.02
C LYS A 303 6.33 6.95 -38.53
N SER A 304 6.28 8.12 -39.16
CA SER A 304 7.47 8.83 -39.63
C SER A 304 8.37 9.29 -38.49
N ALA A 305 7.80 9.65 -37.34
CA ALA A 305 8.53 10.01 -36.13
C ALA A 305 9.09 8.80 -35.35
N GLY A 306 8.90 7.56 -35.83
CA GLY A 306 9.37 6.35 -35.15
C GLY A 306 8.68 6.04 -33.81
N ARG A 307 7.53 6.67 -33.54
CA ARG A 307 6.76 6.48 -32.29
C ARG A 307 5.84 5.26 -32.34
N ILE A 308 5.64 4.68 -33.52
CA ILE A 308 4.99 3.38 -33.75
C ILE A 308 5.85 2.56 -34.74
N PRO A 309 5.74 1.23 -34.74
CA PRO A 309 6.54 0.39 -35.63
C PRO A 309 6.32 0.70 -37.12
N GLN A 310 7.37 0.58 -37.94
CA GLN A 310 7.27 0.82 -39.39
C GLN A 310 6.34 -0.17 -40.12
N TYR A 311 6.13 -1.37 -39.56
CA TYR A 311 5.17 -2.35 -40.09
C TYR A 311 3.74 -2.17 -39.53
N ALA A 312 3.51 -1.17 -38.67
CA ALA A 312 2.19 -0.94 -38.08
C ALA A 312 1.15 -0.65 -39.17
N GLN A 313 -0.08 -1.07 -38.90
CA GLN A 313 -1.27 -0.77 -39.69
C GLN A 313 -2.21 0.10 -38.85
N ILE A 314 -2.92 1.03 -39.49
CA ILE A 314 -3.86 1.94 -38.81
C ILE A 314 -5.07 1.20 -38.22
N GLY A 315 -5.54 0.14 -38.89
CA GLY A 315 -6.76 -0.58 -38.52
C GLY A 315 -8.01 0.01 -39.17
N GLY A 316 -9.18 -0.29 -38.61
CA GLY A 316 -10.48 0.08 -39.17
C GLY A 316 -11.61 -0.60 -38.41
N LEU A 317 -12.82 -0.59 -39.00
CA LEU A 317 -14.00 -1.32 -38.49
C LEU A 317 -14.36 -0.98 -37.04
N ILE A 318 -14.33 0.32 -36.70
CA ILE A 318 -14.85 0.78 -35.42
C ILE A 318 -16.35 0.99 -35.57
N GLU A 319 -17.11 0.32 -34.70
CA GLU A 319 -18.56 0.25 -34.76
C GLU A 319 -19.18 0.66 -33.42
N ILE A 320 -20.40 1.19 -33.47
CA ILE A 320 -21.32 1.17 -32.32
C ILE A 320 -22.22 -0.04 -32.51
N HIS A 321 -22.18 -1.02 -31.62
CA HIS A 321 -22.89 -2.30 -31.81
C HIS A 321 -23.58 -2.81 -30.54
N GLY A 322 -24.44 -3.82 -30.70
CA GLY A 322 -25.10 -4.52 -29.59
C GLY A 322 -24.18 -5.51 -28.87
N ASP A 323 -24.74 -6.44 -28.11
CA ASP A 323 -24.03 -7.45 -27.31
C ASP A 323 -23.09 -6.87 -26.23
N GLY A 324 -23.37 -5.64 -25.81
CA GLY A 324 -22.85 -5.05 -24.58
C GLY A 324 -23.58 -5.55 -23.34
N GLY A 325 -23.54 -4.77 -22.26
CA GLY A 325 -24.17 -5.13 -20.99
C GLY A 325 -23.42 -6.22 -20.20
N LYS A 326 -22.13 -6.41 -20.47
CA LYS A 326 -21.26 -7.37 -19.78
C LYS A 326 -20.71 -6.84 -18.45
N GLY A 327 -20.87 -5.55 -18.17
CA GLY A 327 -20.35 -4.88 -16.98
C GLY A 327 -18.85 -4.61 -17.03
N THR A 328 -18.21 -4.71 -18.19
CA THR A 328 -16.75 -4.54 -18.32
C THR A 328 -16.34 -4.11 -19.73
N ASP A 329 -15.24 -3.35 -19.86
CA ASP A 329 -14.69 -2.97 -21.15
C ASP A 329 -13.99 -4.17 -21.82
N TRP A 330 -14.52 -4.66 -22.95
CA TRP A 330 -14.09 -5.92 -23.55
C TRP A 330 -13.77 -5.86 -25.05
N THR A 331 -14.14 -4.79 -25.74
CA THR A 331 -14.01 -4.73 -27.20
C THR A 331 -12.54 -4.54 -27.61
N ASP A 332 -12.26 -4.58 -28.92
CA ASP A 332 -10.96 -4.20 -29.48
C ASP A 332 -10.93 -2.73 -29.95
N GLY A 333 -11.91 -1.92 -29.52
CA GLY A 333 -12.01 -0.48 -29.83
C GLY A 333 -13.40 -0.01 -30.26
N CYS A 334 -14.34 -0.93 -30.48
CA CYS A 334 -15.75 -0.59 -30.73
C CYS A 334 -16.45 -0.05 -29.47
N ILE A 335 -17.64 0.51 -29.66
CA ILE A 335 -18.56 0.93 -28.60
C ILE A 335 -19.70 -0.10 -28.53
N ALA A 336 -19.81 -0.84 -27.44
CA ALA A 336 -20.86 -1.84 -27.26
C ALA A 336 -21.97 -1.32 -26.33
N LEU A 337 -23.22 -1.55 -26.72
CA LEU A 337 -24.44 -1.21 -25.98
C LEU A 337 -25.23 -2.48 -25.67
N ASP A 338 -26.10 -2.44 -24.66
CA ASP A 338 -27.12 -3.50 -24.51
C ASP A 338 -27.97 -3.62 -25.77
N ASN A 339 -28.50 -4.82 -26.04
CA ASN A 339 -29.26 -5.07 -27.26
C ASN A 339 -30.54 -4.22 -27.35
N ASN A 340 -31.19 -3.91 -26.22
CA ASN A 340 -32.39 -3.06 -26.22
C ASN A 340 -32.05 -1.61 -26.55
N ASP A 341 -30.95 -1.11 -25.98
CA ASP A 341 -30.44 0.23 -26.26
C ASP A 341 -30.00 0.33 -27.73
N MET A 342 -29.28 -0.68 -28.22
CA MET A 342 -28.85 -0.75 -29.61
C MET A 342 -30.04 -0.80 -30.59
N LEU A 343 -31.16 -1.44 -30.24
CA LEU A 343 -32.38 -1.39 -31.08
C LEU A 343 -32.86 0.05 -31.29
N LEU A 344 -32.92 0.83 -30.21
CA LEU A 344 -33.36 2.21 -30.27
C LEU A 344 -32.36 3.07 -31.04
N VAL A 345 -31.06 2.98 -30.69
CA VAL A 345 -29.98 3.70 -31.37
C VAL A 345 -29.97 3.38 -32.87
N TYR A 346 -30.05 2.10 -33.23
CA TYR A 346 -30.11 1.67 -34.62
C TYR A 346 -31.35 2.17 -35.34
N LYS A 347 -32.49 2.36 -34.66
CA LYS A 347 -33.70 2.90 -35.28
C LYS A 347 -33.57 4.38 -35.61
N ILE A 348 -33.04 5.19 -34.68
CA ILE A 348 -33.10 6.66 -34.76
C ILE A 348 -31.85 7.32 -35.35
N VAL A 349 -30.69 6.65 -35.30
CA VAL A 349 -29.44 7.21 -35.85
C VAL A 349 -29.36 6.89 -37.35
N GLU A 350 -29.09 7.92 -38.16
CA GLU A 350 -29.02 7.84 -39.62
C GLU A 350 -27.57 7.85 -40.13
N VAL A 351 -27.36 7.35 -41.35
CA VAL A 351 -26.07 7.48 -42.05
C VAL A 351 -25.73 8.97 -42.20
N GLY A 352 -24.49 9.34 -41.91
CA GLY A 352 -24.03 10.73 -41.87
C GLY A 352 -24.23 11.42 -40.52
N THR A 353 -24.91 10.80 -39.55
CA THR A 353 -25.03 11.37 -38.19
C THR A 353 -23.63 11.53 -37.56
N PRO A 354 -23.28 12.72 -37.03
CA PRO A 354 -22.03 12.92 -36.30
C PRO A 354 -21.95 12.09 -35.03
N VAL A 355 -20.79 11.49 -34.79
CA VAL A 355 -20.44 10.75 -33.57
C VAL A 355 -19.18 11.39 -32.99
N VAL A 356 -19.32 12.10 -31.88
CA VAL A 356 -18.20 12.73 -31.17
C VAL A 356 -17.78 11.83 -30.02
N ILE A 357 -16.58 11.27 -30.08
CA ILE A 357 -16.03 10.40 -29.05
C ILE A 357 -14.98 11.17 -28.27
N VAL A 358 -15.17 11.26 -26.95
CA VAL A 358 -14.27 11.97 -26.05
C VAL A 358 -13.86 11.10 -24.88
N GLY A 359 -12.72 11.44 -24.26
CA GLY A 359 -12.28 10.73 -23.08
C GLY A 359 -13.15 11.03 -21.85
N SER A 360 -13.47 12.30 -21.59
CA SER A 360 -14.38 12.71 -20.52
C SER A 360 -15.00 14.08 -20.82
N ILE A 361 -16.28 14.26 -20.50
CA ILE A 361 -16.94 15.56 -20.47
C ILE A 361 -16.61 16.29 -19.16
N ALA A 362 -16.64 15.58 -18.03
CA ALA A 362 -16.27 16.12 -16.72
C ALA A 362 -14.78 16.44 -16.66
N ASP A 363 -14.41 17.48 -15.91
CA ASP A 363 -13.00 17.82 -15.63
C ASP A 363 -12.40 16.93 -14.53
N PHE A 364 -11.06 16.92 -14.44
CA PHE A 364 -10.34 16.12 -13.47
C PHE A 364 -10.67 16.46 -12.02
N ASN A 365 -10.88 17.74 -11.68
CA ASN A 365 -11.17 18.14 -10.30
C ASN A 365 -12.53 17.60 -9.86
N THR A 366 -13.54 17.69 -10.72
CA THR A 366 -14.87 17.10 -10.48
C THR A 366 -14.77 15.60 -10.23
N ILE A 367 -14.00 14.88 -11.06
CA ILE A 367 -13.77 13.45 -10.89
C ILE A 367 -13.00 13.15 -9.60
N ALA A 368 -11.91 13.86 -9.34
CA ALA A 368 -11.08 13.69 -8.16
C ALA A 368 -11.86 13.94 -6.86
N MET A 369 -12.72 14.96 -6.83
CA MET A 369 -13.62 15.23 -5.71
C MET A 369 -14.62 14.10 -5.52
N SER A 370 -15.28 13.64 -6.58
CA SER A 370 -16.26 12.54 -6.51
C SER A 370 -15.66 11.22 -6.03
N LEU A 371 -14.36 11.01 -6.29
CA LEU A 371 -13.61 9.82 -5.92
C LEU A 371 -12.79 10.00 -4.63
N ASN A 372 -12.92 11.15 -3.96
CA ASN A 372 -12.18 11.51 -2.76
C ASN A 372 -10.65 11.29 -2.89
N LEU A 373 -10.10 11.60 -4.07
CA LEU A 373 -8.67 11.50 -4.35
C LEU A 373 -7.95 12.65 -3.65
N LYS A 374 -7.40 12.41 -2.46
CA LYS A 374 -6.64 13.42 -1.71
C LYS A 374 -5.21 13.50 -2.23
N ARG A 375 -4.83 14.68 -2.76
CA ARG A 375 -3.46 15.00 -3.19
C ARG A 375 -2.44 14.89 -2.03
N ASN A 376 -2.90 15.01 -0.78
CA ASN A 376 -2.05 14.99 0.42
C ASN A 376 -1.41 13.64 0.73
N HIS A 377 -1.89 12.52 0.15
CA HIS A 377 -1.23 11.22 0.30
C HIS A 377 0.03 11.06 -0.60
N ILE A 378 0.33 12.05 -1.45
CA ILE A 378 1.42 11.98 -2.45
C ILE A 378 2.70 12.70 -1.96
N LYS A 379 2.63 13.42 -0.84
CA LYS A 379 3.76 14.16 -0.23
C LYS A 379 4.09 13.68 1.19
N GLY A 380 4.13 12.36 1.37
CA GLY A 380 4.60 11.70 2.59
C GLY A 380 5.91 10.98 2.32
#